data_AF-A0A645CF75-F1
#
_entry.id   AF-A0A645CF75-F1
#
_cell.length_a   1.000
_cell.length_b   1.000
_cell.length_c   1.000
_cell.angle_alpha   90.00
_cell.angle_beta   90.00
_cell.angle_gamma   90.00
#
_symmetry.space_group_name_H-M   'P 1'
#
loop_
_entity.id
_entity.type
_entity.pdbx_description
1 polymer ?
#
loop_
_entity_poly.entity_id
_entity_poly.type
_entity_poly.pdbx_seq_one_letter_code
_entity_poly.pdbx_strand_id
1 'polypeptide(L)'
;MQIINDFLWKSNELKNKQTMDDIREKGQQQYGIVTRDGQIIDGNRRFMVLSKLHELYPTQFEYFEAVILTEDIDERELVRLETEVQLGTDEKEGYNAIEKYLRVDELLNEYKYTPEAIAKMMKLTAKDVEKYEQIYLLVKEYLEFIGYPEYYDLLEGVEDPILQLHSAVSKLEKGSHSANLSRTINPEEIEELKLIVFDTIRIKPTNDHKIVREIIGKPNAKTADGIFGRKAIWDNFFEKHMEKVHLNLSPTIEALKAEFATDDFESSTNDIEKTLQNTYSKEMRNNLDKAIREVKIDNEDDKVLVVVETIRDNTRTLFNLYHDLIIAQYSKNKDVKKAIAETIENLTMLQNEMEGS
;
A
#
# COMPACT_ATOMS: atom_id res chain seq x y z
N MET A 1 -2.57 5.50 31.84
CA MET A 1 -2.43 4.06 31.51
C MET A 1 -3.59 3.51 30.68
N GLN A 2 -4.88 3.81 30.97
CA GLN A 2 -6.00 3.30 30.16
C GLN A 2 -5.92 3.68 28.67
N ILE A 3 -5.50 4.90 28.33
CA ILE A 3 -5.42 5.38 26.94
C ILE A 3 -4.45 4.54 26.08
N ILE A 4 -3.25 4.23 26.59
CA ILE A 4 -2.24 3.43 25.87
C ILE A 4 -2.69 1.98 25.75
N ASN A 5 -3.27 1.42 26.82
CA ASN A 5 -3.77 0.04 26.80
C ASN A 5 -4.94 -0.14 25.82
N ASP A 6 -5.82 0.85 25.72
CA ASP A 6 -6.96 0.79 24.80
C ASP A 6 -6.51 1.01 23.34
N PHE A 7 -5.51 1.86 23.11
CA PHE A 7 -4.88 2.01 21.79
C PHE A 7 -4.22 0.70 21.32
N LEU A 8 -3.36 0.11 22.17
CA LEU A 8 -2.70 -1.17 21.87
C LEU A 8 -3.68 -2.34 21.72
N TRP A 9 -4.82 -2.30 22.40
CA TRP A 9 -5.85 -3.32 22.25
C TRP A 9 -6.52 -3.24 20.89
N LYS A 10 -6.90 -2.02 20.48
CA LYS A 10 -7.59 -1.75 19.21
C LYS A 10 -6.69 -1.93 18.00
N SER A 11 -5.38 -1.73 18.13
CA SER A 11 -4.42 -1.87 17.02
C SER A 11 -4.44 -3.28 16.40
N ASN A 12 -4.73 -4.33 17.20
CA ASN A 12 -4.94 -5.68 16.68
C ASN A 12 -5.77 -6.56 17.62
N GLU A 13 -7.09 -6.31 17.69
CA GLU A 13 -7.96 -7.03 18.64
C GLU A 13 -7.92 -8.55 18.48
N LEU A 14 -7.83 -9.07 17.26
CA LEU A 14 -7.88 -10.50 16.99
C LEU A 14 -6.61 -11.20 17.52
N LYS A 15 -5.42 -10.67 17.22
CA LYS A 15 -4.17 -11.20 17.78
C LYS A 15 -4.07 -11.01 19.29
N ASN A 16 -4.57 -9.89 19.80
CA ASN A 16 -4.58 -9.61 21.23
C ASN A 16 -5.46 -10.61 21.99
N LYS A 17 -6.63 -10.97 21.45
CA LYS A 17 -7.48 -12.04 21.98
C LYS A 17 -6.77 -13.40 21.98
N GLN A 18 -6.14 -13.78 20.87
CA GLN A 18 -5.36 -15.02 20.81
C GLN A 18 -4.23 -15.07 21.84
N THR A 19 -3.53 -13.95 22.02
CA THR A 19 -2.44 -13.83 23.01
C THR A 19 -2.98 -13.88 24.43
N MET A 20 -4.16 -13.30 24.68
CA MET A 20 -4.86 -13.37 25.95
C MET A 20 -5.26 -14.80 26.31
N ASP A 21 -5.80 -15.56 25.35
CA ASP A 21 -6.15 -16.96 25.54
C ASP A 21 -4.90 -17.82 25.82
N ASP A 22 -3.81 -17.60 25.07
CA ASP A 22 -2.55 -18.33 25.26
C ASP A 22 -1.91 -18.06 26.63
N ILE A 23 -1.84 -16.79 27.05
CA ILE A 23 -1.33 -16.41 28.39
C ILE A 23 -2.24 -16.96 29.49
N ARG A 24 -3.55 -17.01 29.26
CA ARG A 24 -4.49 -17.59 30.23
C ARG A 24 -4.29 -19.10 30.41
N GLU A 25 -4.01 -19.83 29.34
CA GLU A 25 -3.82 -21.29 29.38
C GLU A 25 -2.43 -21.69 29.89
N LYS A 26 -1.38 -21.01 29.42
CA LYS A 26 0.01 -21.43 29.63
C LYS A 26 0.76 -20.55 30.62
N GLY A 27 0.24 -19.38 30.97
CA GLY A 27 0.97 -18.35 31.69
C GLY A 27 1.95 -17.60 30.78
N GLN A 28 2.65 -16.61 31.34
CA GLN A 28 3.66 -15.85 30.62
C GLN A 28 4.84 -16.76 30.23
N GLN A 29 5.08 -16.95 28.93
CA GLN A 29 6.14 -17.85 28.44
C GLN A 29 7.51 -17.18 28.25
N GLN A 30 7.50 -15.87 28.04
CA GLN A 30 8.70 -15.08 27.78
C GLN A 30 8.77 -13.93 28.77
N TYR A 31 9.95 -13.63 29.30
CA TYR A 31 10.20 -12.48 30.17
C TYR A 31 10.10 -11.16 29.38
N GLY A 32 9.60 -10.10 30.01
CA GLY A 32 9.76 -8.74 29.52
C GLY A 32 11.13 -8.19 29.84
N ILE A 33 11.43 -6.99 29.34
CA ILE A 33 12.63 -6.24 29.71
C ILE A 33 12.19 -4.90 30.26
N VAL A 34 12.65 -4.58 31.47
CA VAL A 34 12.23 -3.38 32.21
C VAL A 34 13.46 -2.65 32.74
N THR A 35 13.47 -1.33 32.61
CA THR A 35 14.52 -0.47 33.20
C THR A 35 14.37 -0.43 34.72
N ARG A 36 15.42 0.00 35.43
CA ARG A 36 15.38 0.13 36.90
C ARG A 36 14.27 1.06 37.41
N ASP A 37 13.91 2.08 36.64
CA ASP A 37 12.85 3.05 36.92
C ASP A 37 11.44 2.60 36.48
N GLY A 38 11.33 1.40 35.91
CA GLY A 38 10.03 0.76 35.62
C GLY A 38 9.49 0.98 34.20
N GLN A 39 10.30 1.51 33.28
CA GLN A 39 9.92 1.62 31.87
C GLN A 39 10.04 0.25 31.19
N ILE A 40 8.98 -0.16 30.48
CA ILE A 40 8.95 -1.42 29.75
C ILE A 40 9.59 -1.20 28.37
N ILE A 41 10.71 -1.87 28.13
CA ILE A 41 11.45 -1.83 26.86
C ILE A 41 10.88 -2.88 25.90
N ASP A 42 10.66 -4.09 26.43
CA ASP A 42 10.05 -5.18 25.68
C ASP A 42 8.95 -5.85 26.50
N GLY A 43 7.89 -6.25 25.78
CA GLY A 43 6.71 -6.86 26.37
C GLY A 43 5.54 -5.90 26.58
N ASN A 44 5.51 -4.72 25.96
CA ASN A 44 4.38 -3.77 26.06
C ASN A 44 3.01 -4.42 25.77
N ARG A 45 2.93 -5.21 24.69
CA ARG A 45 1.71 -5.98 24.34
C ARG A 45 1.36 -7.03 25.40
N ARG A 46 2.36 -7.73 25.94
CA ARG A 46 2.18 -8.75 27.00
C ARG A 46 1.70 -8.11 28.30
N PHE A 47 2.31 -6.99 28.69
CA PHE A 47 1.93 -6.23 29.87
C PHE A 47 0.50 -5.70 29.78
N MET A 48 0.08 -5.18 28.62
CA MET A 48 -1.31 -4.79 28.36
C MET A 48 -2.26 -5.98 28.52
N VAL A 49 -1.97 -7.12 27.89
CA VAL A 49 -2.80 -8.33 27.97
C VAL A 49 -2.90 -8.84 29.41
N LEU A 50 -1.78 -8.91 30.14
CA LEU A 50 -1.74 -9.29 31.55
C LEU A 50 -2.53 -8.32 32.43
N SER A 51 -2.46 -7.01 32.15
CA SER A 51 -3.27 -6.00 32.87
C SER A 51 -4.76 -6.24 32.70
N LYS A 52 -5.22 -6.57 31.48
CA LYS A 52 -6.64 -6.92 31.24
C LYS A 52 -7.02 -8.26 31.87
N LEU A 53 -6.14 -9.26 31.86
CA LEU A 53 -6.36 -10.53 32.55
C LEU A 53 -6.41 -10.36 34.07
N HIS A 54 -5.61 -9.45 34.63
CA HIS A 54 -5.63 -9.10 36.05
C HIS A 54 -6.98 -8.50 36.46
N GLU A 55 -7.56 -7.61 35.64
CA GLU A 55 -8.90 -7.06 35.91
C GLU A 55 -9.98 -8.16 36.03
N LEU A 56 -9.85 -9.24 35.25
CA LEU A 56 -10.78 -10.37 35.25
C LEU A 56 -10.45 -11.42 36.33
N TYR A 57 -9.17 -11.66 36.59
CA TYR A 57 -8.65 -12.68 37.50
C TYR A 57 -7.49 -12.12 38.35
N PRO A 58 -7.78 -11.26 39.35
CA PRO A 58 -6.76 -10.47 40.05
C PRO A 58 -5.66 -11.28 40.72
N THR A 59 -6.01 -12.45 41.25
CA THR A 59 -5.07 -13.30 42.00
C THR A 59 -4.26 -14.25 41.10
N GLN A 60 -4.62 -14.41 39.83
CA GLN A 60 -3.91 -15.31 38.91
C GLN A 60 -2.86 -14.57 38.07
N PHE A 61 -3.05 -13.27 37.83
CA PHE A 61 -2.17 -12.46 36.99
C PHE A 61 -1.72 -11.20 37.73
N GLU A 62 -1.13 -11.36 38.91
CA GLU A 62 -0.71 -10.24 39.77
C GLU A 62 0.67 -9.66 39.37
N TYR A 63 1.49 -10.46 38.67
CA TYR A 63 2.86 -10.11 38.35
C TYR A 63 3.13 -10.15 36.85
N PHE A 64 4.02 -9.27 36.40
CA PHE A 64 4.64 -9.32 35.09
C PHE A 64 6.07 -9.78 35.24
N GLU A 65 6.42 -10.93 34.65
CA GLU A 65 7.78 -11.47 34.76
C GLU A 65 8.70 -10.72 33.81
N ALA A 66 9.74 -10.07 34.33
CA ALA A 66 10.67 -9.29 33.53
C ALA A 66 12.09 -9.34 34.05
N VAL A 67 13.05 -9.19 33.13
CA VAL A 67 14.45 -8.95 33.44
C VAL A 67 14.62 -7.45 33.71
N ILE A 68 15.13 -7.12 34.89
CA ILE A 68 15.41 -5.73 35.28
C ILE A 68 16.84 -5.39 34.87
N LEU A 69 16.99 -4.34 34.07
CA LEU A 69 18.30 -3.79 33.72
C LEU A 69 18.89 -3.06 34.94
N THR A 70 20.07 -3.48 35.38
CA THR A 70 20.67 -3.08 36.66
C THR A 70 21.43 -1.76 36.63
N GLU A 71 21.80 -1.29 35.44
CA GLU A 71 22.58 -0.06 35.22
C GLU A 71 21.68 1.08 34.71
N ASP A 72 22.08 2.32 34.98
CA ASP A 72 21.50 3.49 34.31
C ASP A 72 21.98 3.49 32.87
N ILE A 73 21.16 2.93 31.99
CA ILE A 73 21.44 2.79 30.55
C ILE A 73 21.16 4.15 29.89
N ASP A 74 22.11 4.63 29.08
CA ASP A 74 21.87 5.85 28.31
C ASP A 74 20.80 5.63 27.21
N GLU A 75 20.13 6.70 26.79
CA GLU A 75 19.03 6.62 25.81
C GLU A 75 19.45 5.95 24.49
N ARG A 76 20.69 6.16 24.06
CA ARG A 76 21.22 5.57 22.84
C ARG A 76 21.39 4.06 22.99
N GLU A 77 21.93 3.61 24.12
CA GLU A 77 22.09 2.21 24.50
C GLU A 77 20.74 1.50 24.69
N LEU A 78 19.74 2.21 25.23
CA LEU A 78 18.36 1.75 25.35
C LEU A 78 17.77 1.45 23.97
N VAL A 79 17.89 2.39 23.04
CA VAL A 79 17.40 2.26 21.66
C VAL A 79 18.12 1.13 20.91
N ARG A 80 19.41 0.93 21.18
CA ARG A 80 20.13 -0.23 20.65
C ARG A 80 19.51 -1.55 21.11
N LEU A 81 19.30 -1.70 22.41
CA LEU A 81 18.70 -2.91 22.99
C LEU A 81 17.30 -3.15 22.45
N GLU A 82 16.48 -2.09 22.38
CA GLU A 82 15.14 -2.17 21.80
C GLU A 82 15.19 -2.65 20.33
N THR A 83 16.06 -2.06 19.52
CA THR A 83 16.24 -2.42 18.11
C THR A 83 16.71 -3.87 17.95
N GLU A 84 17.68 -4.32 18.75
CA GLU A 84 18.19 -5.70 18.73
C GLU A 84 17.12 -6.72 19.12
N VAL A 85 16.27 -6.38 20.09
CA VAL A 85 15.20 -7.27 20.56
C VAL A 85 14.05 -7.31 19.54
N GLN A 86 13.58 -6.16 19.08
CA GLN A 86 12.43 -6.04 18.18
C GLN A 86 12.73 -6.53 16.76
N LEU A 87 13.91 -6.23 16.22
CA LEU A 87 14.27 -6.53 14.83
C LEU A 87 15.28 -7.67 14.70
N GLY A 88 15.99 -8.00 15.78
CA GLY A 88 16.95 -9.10 15.79
C GLY A 88 16.33 -10.47 16.14
N THR A 89 15.08 -10.56 16.58
CA THR A 89 14.39 -11.85 16.78
C THR A 89 13.61 -12.27 15.54
N ASP A 90 13.57 -13.58 15.24
CA ASP A 90 12.95 -14.11 14.00
C ASP A 90 11.40 -14.01 13.98
N GLU A 91 10.77 -13.42 15.01
CA GLU A 91 9.32 -13.22 15.08
C GLU A 91 8.89 -12.00 14.26
N LYS A 92 8.67 -12.23 12.96
CA LYS A 92 8.25 -11.25 11.94
C LYS A 92 6.82 -10.72 12.06
N GLU A 93 6.16 -10.85 13.21
CA GLU A 93 4.72 -10.61 13.27
C GLU A 93 4.35 -9.27 13.90
N GLY A 94 4.30 -8.21 13.08
CA GLY A 94 3.48 -7.05 13.40
C GLY A 94 3.98 -5.69 12.93
N TYR A 95 5.21 -5.58 12.41
CA TYR A 95 5.72 -4.29 11.93
C TYR A 95 4.95 -3.84 10.67
N ASN A 96 4.49 -2.58 10.66
CA ASN A 96 4.17 -1.91 9.40
C ASN A 96 5.48 -1.87 8.63
N ALA A 97 5.50 -2.40 7.42
CA ALA A 97 6.74 -2.76 6.74
C ALA A 97 7.67 -1.58 6.44
N ILE A 98 7.19 -0.35 6.62
CA ILE A 98 7.92 0.92 6.51
C ILE A 98 8.67 1.31 7.79
N GLU A 99 8.24 0.87 8.97
CA GLU A 99 8.85 1.23 10.26
C GLU A 99 10.33 0.79 10.34
N LYS A 100 10.72 -0.28 9.65
CA LYS A 100 12.14 -0.69 9.55
C LYS A 100 13.01 0.33 8.83
N TYR A 101 12.45 1.10 7.89
CA TYR A 101 13.15 2.17 7.18
C TYR A 101 13.28 3.40 8.08
N LEU A 102 12.20 3.76 8.78
CA LEU A 102 12.21 4.81 9.80
C LEU A 102 13.26 4.54 10.88
N ARG A 103 13.30 3.30 11.41
CA ARG A 103 14.28 2.92 12.43
C ARG A 103 15.72 3.05 11.95
N VAL A 104 16.01 2.75 10.68
CA VAL A 104 17.35 2.97 10.11
C VAL A 104 17.69 4.46 10.09
N ASP A 105 16.75 5.31 9.68
CA ASP A 105 16.94 6.76 9.66
C ASP A 105 17.18 7.35 11.05
N GLU A 106 16.38 6.97 12.05
CA GLU A 106 16.56 7.37 13.45
C GLU A 106 17.94 6.99 13.98
N LEU A 107 18.37 5.75 13.75
CA LEU A 107 19.67 5.25 14.20
C LEU A 107 20.84 6.02 13.55
N LEU A 108 20.73 6.38 12.27
CA LEU A 108 21.73 7.16 11.55
C LEU A 108 21.73 8.64 11.98
N ASN A 109 20.56 9.26 11.99
CA ASN A 109 20.41 10.71 12.05
C ASN A 109 20.18 11.25 13.46
N GLU A 110 19.50 10.54 14.33
CA GLU A 110 19.25 10.99 15.72
C GLU A 110 20.33 10.44 16.66
N TYR A 111 20.53 9.11 16.64
CA TYR A 111 21.44 8.42 17.56
C TYR A 111 22.87 8.30 17.06
N LYS A 112 23.15 8.80 15.84
CA LYS A 112 24.50 8.90 15.24
C LYS A 112 25.26 7.57 15.26
N TYR A 113 24.59 6.46 14.99
CA TYR A 113 25.25 5.17 14.79
C TYR A 113 25.89 5.09 13.40
N THR A 114 26.94 4.27 13.29
CA THR A 114 27.53 3.99 11.97
C THR A 114 26.71 2.92 11.24
N PRO A 115 26.72 2.92 9.90
CA PRO A 115 26.02 1.90 9.11
C PRO A 115 26.39 0.47 9.50
N GLU A 116 27.64 0.20 9.89
CA GLU A 116 28.10 -1.11 10.32
C GLU A 116 27.52 -1.54 11.66
N ALA A 117 27.35 -0.59 12.59
CA ALA A 117 26.73 -0.86 13.88
C ALA A 117 25.25 -1.21 13.70
N ILE A 118 24.54 -0.45 12.86
CA ILE A 118 23.12 -0.67 12.52
C ILE A 118 22.95 -2.02 11.82
N ALA A 119 23.81 -2.33 10.85
CA ALA A 119 23.82 -3.61 10.17
C ALA A 119 23.94 -4.78 11.16
N LYS A 120 24.79 -4.66 12.18
CA LYS A 120 24.90 -5.66 13.25
C LYS A 120 23.65 -5.74 14.12
N MET A 121 23.09 -4.59 14.53
CA MET A 121 21.90 -4.51 15.40
C MET A 121 20.67 -5.14 14.74
N MET A 122 20.44 -4.84 13.46
CA MET A 122 19.28 -5.30 12.71
C MET A 122 19.52 -6.61 11.93
N LYS A 123 20.71 -7.22 12.06
CA LYS A 123 21.13 -8.41 11.30
C LYS A 123 21.03 -8.21 9.77
N LEU A 124 21.39 -7.02 9.30
CA LEU A 124 21.40 -6.60 7.90
C LEU A 124 22.84 -6.54 7.35
N THR A 125 22.99 -6.33 6.04
CA THR A 125 24.28 -5.94 5.45
C THR A 125 24.41 -4.41 5.42
N ALA A 126 25.64 -3.87 5.35
CA ALA A 126 25.84 -2.42 5.19
C ALA A 126 25.14 -1.87 3.94
N LYS A 127 25.06 -2.67 2.87
CA LYS A 127 24.33 -2.32 1.65
C LYS A 127 22.81 -2.28 1.86
N ASP A 128 22.28 -3.13 2.74
CA ASP A 128 20.85 -3.08 3.08
C ASP A 128 20.54 -1.82 3.91
N VAL A 129 21.43 -1.39 4.80
CA VAL A 129 21.28 -0.14 5.56
C VAL A 129 21.24 1.06 4.61
N GLU A 130 22.19 1.17 3.69
CA GLU A 130 22.21 2.23 2.66
C GLU A 130 20.92 2.19 1.80
N LYS A 131 20.48 0.99 1.40
CA LYS A 131 19.23 0.82 0.65
C LYS A 131 18.03 1.29 1.47
N TYR A 132 17.97 0.96 2.76
CA TYR A 132 16.85 1.30 3.64
C TYR A 132 16.77 2.81 3.87
N GLU A 133 17.91 3.47 4.04
CA GLU A 133 17.99 4.93 4.10
C GLU A 133 17.46 5.58 2.81
N GLN A 134 17.90 5.10 1.63
CA GLN A 134 17.41 5.62 0.35
C GLN A 134 15.90 5.41 0.16
N ILE A 135 15.36 4.27 0.61
CA ILE A 135 13.92 4.02 0.57
C ILE A 135 13.18 4.98 1.51
N TYR A 136 13.70 5.22 2.71
CA TYR A 136 13.09 6.16 3.65
C TYR A 136 13.05 7.59 3.10
N LEU A 137 14.14 8.05 2.46
CA LEU A 137 14.17 9.34 1.80
C LEU A 137 13.08 9.47 0.72
N LEU A 138 12.84 8.40 -0.05
CA LEU A 138 11.78 8.37 -1.06
C LEU A 138 10.37 8.35 -0.45
N VAL A 139 10.19 7.73 0.73
CA VAL A 139 8.94 7.80 1.51
C VAL A 139 8.70 9.22 2.01
N LYS A 140 9.73 9.91 2.51
CA LYS A 140 9.63 11.31 2.92
C LYS A 140 9.28 12.23 1.74
N GLU A 141 9.95 12.03 0.60
CA GLU A 141 9.66 12.75 -0.64
C GLU A 141 8.19 12.56 -1.06
N TYR A 142 7.66 11.34 -0.92
CA TYR A 142 6.24 11.06 -1.16
C TYR A 142 5.30 11.80 -0.18
N LEU A 143 5.59 11.76 1.13
CA LEU A 143 4.78 12.47 2.14
C LEU A 143 4.79 13.99 1.93
N GLU A 144 5.94 14.56 1.58
CA GLU A 144 6.08 15.95 1.18
C GLU A 144 5.26 16.25 -0.08
N PHE A 145 5.34 15.39 -1.09
CA PHE A 145 4.60 15.53 -2.35
C PHE A 145 3.08 15.57 -2.14
N ILE A 146 2.53 14.72 -1.27
CA ILE A 146 1.09 14.73 -1.00
C ILE A 146 0.64 15.84 -0.04
N GLY A 147 1.60 16.53 0.60
CA GLY A 147 1.37 17.66 1.51
C GLY A 147 1.19 17.27 2.98
N TYR A 148 1.63 16.07 3.39
CA TYR A 148 1.48 15.54 4.74
C TYR A 148 2.81 14.95 5.27
N PRO A 149 3.87 15.77 5.43
CA PRO A 149 5.23 15.29 5.72
C PRO A 149 5.38 14.47 7.00
N GLU A 150 4.53 14.69 8.01
CA GLU A 150 4.61 14.04 9.32
C GLU A 150 3.48 13.02 9.56
N TYR A 151 2.61 12.78 8.57
CA TYR A 151 1.43 11.93 8.74
C TYR A 151 1.65 10.53 8.16
N TYR A 152 2.31 9.69 8.95
CA TYR A 152 2.74 8.34 8.54
C TYR A 152 1.59 7.33 8.35
N ASP A 153 0.38 7.62 8.84
CA ASP A 153 -0.79 6.74 8.67
C ASP A 153 -1.20 6.59 7.20
N LEU A 154 -0.85 7.57 6.34
CA LEU A 154 -1.09 7.52 4.89
C LEU A 154 -0.18 6.53 4.13
N LEU A 155 0.71 5.85 4.84
CA LEU A 155 1.68 4.94 4.24
C LEU A 155 1.17 3.50 4.08
N GLU A 156 -0.10 3.22 4.42
CA GLU A 156 -0.70 1.91 4.22
C GLU A 156 -0.74 1.51 2.72
N GLY A 157 -0.05 0.41 2.39
CA GLY A 157 0.06 -0.13 1.03
C GLY A 157 1.04 0.64 0.12
N VAL A 158 1.88 1.50 0.68
CA VAL A 158 2.83 2.35 -0.07
C VAL A 158 4.18 1.67 -0.30
N GLU A 159 4.58 0.74 0.57
CA GLU A 159 5.91 0.12 0.53
C GLU A 159 6.24 -0.53 -0.83
N ASP A 160 5.39 -1.43 -1.31
CA ASP A 160 5.63 -2.21 -2.53
C ASP A 160 5.85 -1.31 -3.76
N PRO A 161 4.97 -0.31 -4.04
CA PRO A 161 5.22 0.71 -5.05
C PRO A 161 6.53 1.48 -4.88
N ILE A 162 6.87 1.93 -3.67
CA ILE A 162 8.10 2.69 -3.40
C ILE A 162 9.34 1.83 -3.64
N LEU A 163 9.30 0.55 -3.26
CA LEU A 163 10.37 -0.41 -3.55
C LEU A 163 10.58 -0.60 -5.06
N GLN A 164 9.49 -0.65 -5.83
CA GLN A 164 9.56 -0.73 -7.29
C GLN A 164 10.19 0.54 -7.88
N LEU A 165 9.77 1.72 -7.40
CA LEU A 165 10.31 3.01 -7.83
C LEU A 165 11.79 3.15 -7.49
N HIS A 166 12.19 2.89 -6.24
CA HIS A 166 13.58 2.94 -5.79
C HIS A 166 14.49 2.06 -6.66
N SER A 167 14.08 0.80 -6.86
CA SER A 167 14.84 -0.12 -7.71
C SER A 167 14.93 0.36 -9.16
N ALA A 168 13.92 1.03 -9.67
CA ALA A 168 13.88 1.49 -11.05
C ALA A 168 14.77 2.73 -11.25
N VAL A 169 14.60 3.74 -10.40
CA VAL A 169 15.41 4.97 -10.40
C VAL A 169 16.89 4.62 -10.28
N SER A 170 17.26 3.78 -9.31
CA SER A 170 18.66 3.36 -9.15
C SER A 170 19.23 2.66 -10.40
N LYS A 171 18.41 1.89 -11.13
CA LYS A 171 18.84 1.22 -12.36
C LYS A 171 18.90 2.18 -13.55
N LEU A 172 17.97 3.12 -13.64
CA LEU A 172 17.90 4.15 -14.68
C LEU A 172 19.12 5.07 -14.62
N GLU A 173 19.48 5.53 -13.42
CA GLU A 173 20.66 6.35 -13.17
C GLU A 173 21.97 5.61 -13.50
N LYS A 174 22.02 4.31 -13.21
CA LYS A 174 23.16 3.44 -13.55
C LYS A 174 23.19 3.02 -15.02
N GLY A 175 22.18 3.37 -15.81
CA GLY A 175 22.06 2.96 -17.22
C GLY A 175 21.80 1.46 -17.43
N SER A 176 21.36 0.75 -16.39
CA SER A 176 21.16 -0.71 -16.39
C SER A 176 19.69 -1.13 -16.53
N HIS A 177 18.77 -0.16 -16.64
CA HIS A 177 17.36 -0.42 -16.84
C HIS A 177 17.05 -0.71 -18.33
N SER A 178 16.01 -1.50 -18.60
CA SER A 178 15.63 -1.85 -19.99
C SER A 178 15.26 -0.64 -20.84
N ALA A 179 14.72 0.42 -20.24
CA ALA A 179 14.47 1.71 -20.89
C ALA A 179 15.76 2.33 -21.49
N ASN A 180 16.91 2.21 -20.81
CA ASN A 180 18.18 2.73 -21.31
C ASN A 180 18.69 1.99 -22.55
N LEU A 181 18.20 0.77 -22.80
CA LEU A 181 18.51 0.03 -24.04
C LEU A 181 17.78 0.62 -25.25
N SER A 182 16.64 1.28 -25.02
CA SER A 182 15.78 1.80 -26.08
C SER A 182 15.95 3.30 -26.30
N ARG A 183 16.33 4.07 -25.27
CA ARG A 183 16.47 5.53 -25.34
C ARG A 183 17.42 6.09 -24.28
N THR A 184 17.96 7.27 -24.53
CA THR A 184 18.61 8.09 -23.49
C THR A 184 17.54 8.67 -22.57
N ILE A 185 17.78 8.62 -21.26
CA ILE A 185 16.88 9.12 -20.22
C ILE A 185 17.50 10.37 -19.60
N ASN A 186 16.76 11.47 -19.58
CA ASN A 186 17.20 12.70 -18.93
C ASN A 186 16.81 12.72 -17.44
N PRO A 187 17.55 13.43 -16.57
CA PRO A 187 17.20 13.55 -15.15
C PRO A 187 15.78 14.09 -14.91
N GLU A 188 15.32 15.04 -15.74
CA GLU A 188 13.95 15.57 -15.66
C GLU A 188 12.88 14.48 -15.84
N GLU A 189 13.11 13.52 -16.73
CA GLU A 189 12.17 12.40 -16.95
C GLU A 189 12.12 11.42 -15.77
N ILE A 190 13.19 11.37 -14.96
CA ILE A 190 13.18 10.59 -13.72
C ILE A 190 12.25 11.24 -12.70
N GLU A 191 12.26 12.58 -12.61
CA GLU A 191 11.34 13.34 -11.75
C GLU A 191 9.89 13.23 -12.25
N GLU A 192 9.66 13.28 -13.57
CA GLU A 192 8.34 12.98 -14.16
C GLU A 192 7.86 11.57 -13.79
N LEU A 193 8.76 10.56 -13.81
CA LEU A 193 8.43 9.20 -13.42
C LEU A 193 8.03 9.09 -11.95
N LYS A 194 8.79 9.74 -11.05
CA LYS A 194 8.46 9.78 -9.63
C LYS A 194 7.08 10.39 -9.40
N LEU A 195 6.79 11.53 -10.04
CA LEU A 195 5.50 12.21 -9.95
C LEU A 195 4.36 11.28 -10.34
N ILE A 196 4.46 10.60 -11.50
CA ILE A 196 3.45 9.65 -11.96
C ILE A 196 3.25 8.52 -10.95
N VAL A 197 4.34 7.95 -10.42
CA VAL A 197 4.25 6.85 -9.47
C VAL A 197 3.66 7.33 -8.14
N PHE A 198 4.00 8.52 -7.64
CA PHE A 198 3.40 9.10 -6.44
C PHE A 198 1.90 9.35 -6.61
N ASP A 199 1.47 9.92 -7.74
CA ASP A 199 0.04 10.03 -8.05
C ASP A 199 -0.63 8.66 -8.13
N THR A 200 0.06 7.65 -8.66
CA THR A 200 -0.46 6.27 -8.74
C THR A 200 -0.65 5.67 -7.36
N ILE A 201 0.30 5.89 -6.45
CA ILE A 201 0.24 5.45 -5.06
C ILE A 201 -0.92 6.14 -4.32
N ARG A 202 -1.06 7.45 -4.50
CA ARG A 202 -2.08 8.26 -3.81
C ARG A 202 -3.49 7.93 -4.29
N ILE A 203 -3.69 7.88 -5.61
CA ILE A 203 -5.01 7.71 -6.24
C ILE A 203 -5.48 6.25 -6.22
N LYS A 204 -4.55 5.28 -6.15
CA LYS A 204 -4.85 3.84 -6.14
C LYS A 204 -5.81 3.45 -7.27
N PRO A 205 -5.46 3.73 -8.55
CA PRO A 205 -6.34 3.49 -9.68
C PRO A 205 -6.65 2.01 -9.88
N THR A 206 -5.94 1.08 -9.25
CA THR A 206 -6.30 -0.34 -9.16
C THR A 206 -5.96 -0.85 -7.75
N ASN A 207 -6.55 -1.98 -7.35
CA ASN A 207 -6.15 -2.68 -6.13
C ASN A 207 -4.87 -3.54 -6.34
N ASP A 208 -4.19 -3.41 -7.49
CA ASP A 208 -3.03 -4.22 -7.85
C ASP A 208 -1.76 -3.36 -7.88
N HIS A 209 -0.88 -3.56 -6.90
CA HIS A 209 0.42 -2.89 -6.80
C HIS A 209 1.35 -3.16 -8.00
N LYS A 210 1.01 -4.12 -8.89
CA LYS A 210 1.73 -4.33 -10.15
C LYS A 210 1.48 -3.23 -11.17
N ILE A 211 0.49 -2.35 -10.98
CA ILE A 211 0.25 -1.24 -11.91
C ILE A 211 1.47 -0.33 -12.08
N VAL A 212 2.29 -0.19 -11.03
CA VAL A 212 3.57 0.54 -11.09
C VAL A 212 4.60 -0.15 -12.00
N ARG A 213 4.57 -1.49 -12.10
CA ARG A 213 5.41 -2.23 -13.05
C ARG A 213 5.01 -2.01 -14.50
N GLU A 214 3.72 -1.79 -14.77
CA GLU A 214 3.25 -1.47 -16.13
C GLU A 214 3.76 -0.08 -16.56
N ILE A 215 3.88 0.86 -15.63
CA ILE A 215 4.47 2.18 -15.87
C ILE A 215 5.99 2.06 -16.10
N ILE A 216 6.70 1.45 -15.15
CA ILE A 216 8.17 1.45 -15.10
C ILE A 216 8.78 0.41 -16.06
N GLY A 217 8.22 -0.79 -16.10
CA GLY A 217 8.81 -1.98 -16.72
C GLY A 217 9.33 -3.00 -15.71
N LYS A 218 9.58 -4.23 -16.17
CA LYS A 218 10.06 -5.30 -15.29
C LYS A 218 11.57 -5.13 -15.03
N PRO A 219 12.06 -5.45 -13.81
CA PRO A 219 13.44 -5.18 -13.43
C PRO A 219 14.51 -5.81 -14.34
N ASN A 220 14.20 -6.94 -14.98
CA ASN A 220 15.14 -7.71 -15.81
C ASN A 220 14.56 -7.97 -17.21
N ALA A 221 13.73 -7.05 -17.72
CA ALA A 221 13.21 -7.15 -19.07
C ALA A 221 14.35 -7.03 -20.10
N LYS A 222 14.28 -7.82 -21.18
CA LYS A 222 15.25 -7.76 -22.28
C LYS A 222 14.99 -6.58 -23.22
N THR A 223 13.79 -6.03 -23.18
CA THR A 223 13.31 -4.89 -23.96
C THR A 223 12.52 -3.95 -23.05
N ALA A 224 12.32 -2.71 -23.47
CA ALA A 224 11.46 -1.77 -22.76
C ALA A 224 10.00 -2.27 -22.75
N ASP A 225 9.56 -2.87 -21.65
CA ASP A 225 8.22 -3.46 -21.51
C ASP A 225 7.25 -2.61 -20.68
N GLY A 226 7.72 -1.50 -20.10
CA GLY A 226 6.89 -0.49 -19.44
C GLY A 226 6.63 0.75 -20.30
N ILE A 227 5.60 1.52 -19.93
CA ILE A 227 5.23 2.78 -20.59
C ILE A 227 6.42 3.74 -20.67
N PHE A 228 7.15 3.91 -19.56
CA PHE A 228 8.27 4.85 -19.45
C PHE A 228 9.39 4.58 -20.45
N GLY A 229 9.62 3.31 -20.82
CA GLY A 229 10.67 2.94 -21.75
C GLY A 229 10.42 3.38 -23.19
N ARG A 230 9.17 3.74 -23.55
CA ARG A 230 8.78 4.11 -24.92
C ARG A 230 8.43 5.59 -25.02
N LYS A 231 9.39 6.40 -25.50
CA LYS A 231 9.31 7.88 -25.47
C LYS A 231 7.99 8.45 -25.98
N ALA A 232 7.56 8.08 -27.18
CA ALA A 232 6.34 8.62 -27.77
C ALA A 232 5.06 8.27 -26.97
N ILE A 233 5.02 7.06 -26.38
CA ILE A 233 3.90 6.63 -25.54
C ILE A 233 3.96 7.35 -24.19
N TRP A 234 5.16 7.44 -23.60
CA TRP A 234 5.41 8.15 -22.35
C TRP A 234 4.97 9.62 -22.45
N ASP A 235 5.41 10.35 -23.47
CA ASP A 235 5.10 11.77 -23.62
C ASP A 235 3.59 12.03 -23.69
N ASN A 236 2.89 11.24 -24.51
CA ASN A 236 1.45 11.30 -24.67
C ASN A 236 0.67 10.85 -23.41
N PHE A 237 1.20 9.88 -22.67
CA PHE A 237 0.62 9.43 -21.39
C PHE A 237 0.80 10.50 -20.31
N PHE A 238 2.01 11.05 -20.18
CA PHE A 238 2.38 12.06 -19.20
C PHE A 238 1.60 13.35 -19.42
N GLU A 239 1.55 13.87 -20.65
CA GLU A 239 0.79 15.08 -20.98
C GLU A 239 -0.69 14.97 -20.55
N LYS A 240 -1.33 13.84 -20.87
CA LYS A 240 -2.73 13.59 -20.46
C LYS A 240 -2.89 13.42 -18.96
N HIS A 241 -1.92 12.78 -18.29
CA HIS A 241 -1.97 12.64 -16.84
C HIS A 241 -1.88 14.01 -16.17
N MET A 242 -1.00 14.88 -16.66
CA MET A 242 -0.87 16.25 -16.17
C MET A 242 -2.16 17.04 -16.34
N GLU A 243 -2.72 17.06 -17.56
CA GLU A 243 -3.93 17.81 -17.88
C GLU A 243 -5.15 17.34 -17.06
N LYS A 244 -5.31 16.03 -16.92
CA LYS A 244 -6.56 15.45 -16.41
C LYS A 244 -6.54 15.08 -14.94
N VAL A 245 -5.37 14.76 -14.39
CA VAL A 245 -5.23 14.30 -13.01
C VAL A 245 -4.39 15.31 -12.23
N HIS A 246 -3.09 15.36 -12.49
CA HIS A 246 -2.14 16.03 -11.60
C HIS A 246 -2.45 17.52 -11.36
N LEU A 247 -2.67 18.29 -12.43
CA LEU A 247 -2.95 19.73 -12.32
C LEU A 247 -4.29 20.03 -11.62
N ASN A 248 -5.20 19.07 -11.58
CA ASN A 248 -6.51 19.22 -10.94
C ASN A 248 -6.49 18.77 -9.47
N LEU A 249 -5.44 18.07 -9.00
CA LEU A 249 -5.34 17.62 -7.60
C LEU A 249 -5.32 18.82 -6.64
N SER A 250 -4.40 19.76 -6.82
CA SER A 250 -4.25 20.93 -5.94
C SER A 250 -5.54 21.74 -5.77
N PRO A 251 -6.22 22.22 -6.84
CA PRO A 251 -7.47 22.97 -6.67
C PRO A 251 -8.59 22.11 -6.05
N THR A 252 -8.60 20.80 -6.29
CA THR A 252 -9.58 19.90 -5.64
C THR A 252 -9.29 19.78 -4.15
N ILE A 253 -8.03 19.62 -3.75
CA ILE A 253 -7.62 19.56 -2.35
C ILE A 253 -8.03 20.85 -1.61
N GLU A 254 -7.78 22.01 -2.22
CA GLU A 254 -8.18 23.30 -1.63
C GLU A 254 -9.69 23.39 -1.42
N ALA A 255 -10.50 22.95 -2.40
CA ALA A 255 -11.95 22.91 -2.27
C ALA A 255 -12.40 21.95 -1.16
N LEU A 256 -11.83 20.75 -1.10
CA LEU A 256 -12.18 19.74 -0.09
C LEU A 256 -11.76 20.17 1.32
N LYS A 257 -10.62 20.86 1.47
CA LYS A 257 -10.19 21.43 2.77
C LYS A 257 -11.18 22.46 3.31
N ALA A 258 -11.85 23.21 2.42
CA ALA A 258 -12.89 24.15 2.83
C ALA A 258 -14.20 23.44 3.21
N GLU A 259 -14.52 22.32 2.55
CA GLU A 259 -15.73 21.53 2.81
C GLU A 259 -15.64 20.69 4.09
N PHE A 260 -14.51 20.03 4.31
CA PHE A 260 -14.24 19.16 5.46
C PHE A 260 -13.60 19.88 6.66
N ALA A 261 -13.77 21.20 6.78
CA ALA A 261 -13.25 21.95 7.91
C ALA A 261 -13.93 21.50 9.22
N THR A 262 -13.30 20.56 9.92
CA THR A 262 -13.72 20.05 11.23
C THR A 262 -12.58 20.18 12.23
N ASP A 263 -12.88 20.05 13.53
CA ASP A 263 -11.87 20.08 14.59
C ASP A 263 -10.99 18.79 14.62
N ASP A 264 -11.36 17.74 13.87
CA ASP A 264 -10.62 16.48 13.80
C ASP A 264 -9.79 16.38 12.51
N PHE A 265 -8.50 16.67 12.64
CA PHE A 265 -7.53 16.62 11.53
C PHE A 265 -7.44 15.24 10.88
N GLU A 266 -7.53 14.16 11.67
CA GLU A 266 -7.34 12.78 11.20
C GLU A 266 -8.51 12.36 10.29
N SER A 267 -9.75 12.56 10.77
CA SER A 267 -10.95 12.28 9.99
C SER A 267 -11.01 13.13 8.72
N SER A 268 -10.77 14.45 8.84
CA SER A 268 -10.79 15.35 7.68
C SER A 268 -9.76 14.96 6.62
N THR A 269 -8.55 14.57 7.02
CA THR A 269 -7.50 14.13 6.08
C THR A 269 -7.90 12.85 5.35
N ASN A 270 -8.39 11.85 6.08
CA ASN A 270 -8.83 10.59 5.50
C ASN A 270 -10.01 10.77 4.53
N ASP A 271 -10.96 11.66 4.85
CA ASP A 271 -12.09 11.98 3.97
C ASP A 271 -11.65 12.69 2.69
N ILE A 272 -10.69 13.62 2.78
CA ILE A 272 -10.08 14.29 1.60
C ILE A 272 -9.42 13.24 0.69
N GLU A 273 -8.53 12.40 1.22
CA GLU A 273 -7.80 11.42 0.42
C GLU A 273 -8.73 10.41 -0.25
N LYS A 274 -9.75 9.92 0.48
CA LYS A 274 -10.76 9.02 -0.07
C LYS A 274 -11.58 9.69 -1.18
N THR A 275 -11.90 10.97 -1.03
CA THR A 275 -12.64 11.73 -2.05
C THR A 275 -11.79 11.96 -3.29
N LEU A 276 -10.49 12.25 -3.15
CA LEU A 276 -9.56 12.35 -4.26
C LEU A 276 -9.44 11.03 -5.03
N GLN A 277 -9.26 9.92 -4.32
CA GLN A 277 -9.22 8.58 -4.92
C GLN A 277 -10.48 8.32 -5.75
N ASN A 278 -11.67 8.54 -5.18
CA ASN A 278 -12.94 8.33 -5.89
C ASN A 278 -13.11 9.24 -7.12
N THR A 279 -12.59 10.46 -7.06
CA THR A 279 -12.71 11.45 -8.14
C THR A 279 -11.81 11.08 -9.32
N TYR A 280 -10.54 10.74 -9.07
CA TYR A 280 -9.53 10.61 -10.12
C TYR A 280 -9.20 9.17 -10.52
N SER A 281 -9.56 8.16 -9.72
CA SER A 281 -9.24 6.74 -10.00
C SER A 281 -9.64 6.29 -11.39
N LYS A 282 -10.84 6.68 -11.84
CA LYS A 282 -11.36 6.26 -13.15
C LYS A 282 -10.56 6.89 -14.29
N GLU A 283 -10.30 8.19 -14.21
CA GLU A 283 -9.60 8.90 -15.28
C GLU A 283 -8.13 8.44 -15.38
N MET A 284 -7.48 8.27 -14.23
CA MET A 284 -6.14 7.73 -14.16
C MET A 284 -6.06 6.30 -14.71
N ARG A 285 -7.00 5.41 -14.33
CA ARG A 285 -7.09 4.05 -14.86
C ARG A 285 -7.28 4.05 -16.37
N ASN A 286 -8.15 4.90 -16.91
CA ASN A 286 -8.37 4.99 -18.36
C ASN A 286 -7.10 5.41 -19.11
N ASN A 287 -6.34 6.37 -18.58
CA ASN A 287 -5.09 6.81 -19.19
C ASN A 287 -4.03 5.69 -19.16
N LEU A 288 -3.90 5.00 -18.03
CA LEU A 288 -3.01 3.85 -17.87
C LEU A 288 -3.39 2.71 -18.82
N ASP A 289 -4.65 2.28 -18.86
CA ASP A 289 -5.11 1.20 -19.72
C ASP A 289 -4.85 1.49 -21.20
N LYS A 290 -5.01 2.75 -21.61
CA LYS A 290 -4.69 3.19 -22.97
C LYS A 290 -3.19 3.07 -23.27
N ALA A 291 -2.34 3.59 -22.39
CA ALA A 291 -0.89 3.53 -22.57
C ALA A 291 -0.35 2.08 -22.53
N ILE A 292 -0.88 1.24 -21.65
CA ILE A 292 -0.54 -0.20 -21.57
C ILE A 292 -0.90 -0.90 -22.89
N ARG A 293 -2.09 -0.62 -23.45
CA ARG A 293 -2.48 -1.16 -24.76
C ARG A 293 -1.53 -0.68 -25.87
N GLU A 294 -1.14 0.58 -25.87
CA GLU A 294 -0.18 1.13 -26.84
C GLU A 294 1.18 0.43 -26.74
N VAL A 295 1.69 0.18 -25.52
CA VAL A 295 2.95 -0.57 -25.30
C VAL A 295 2.86 -2.00 -25.87
N LYS A 296 1.73 -2.70 -25.62
CA LYS A 296 1.50 -4.04 -26.16
C LYS A 296 1.38 -4.05 -27.69
N ILE A 297 0.87 -3.00 -28.32
CA ILE A 297 0.81 -2.90 -29.79
C ILE A 297 2.21 -2.69 -30.37
N ASP A 298 3.04 -1.90 -29.70
CA ASP A 298 4.42 -1.61 -30.13
C ASP A 298 5.35 -2.84 -29.99
N ASN A 299 5.00 -3.78 -29.12
CA ASN A 299 5.60 -5.13 -29.10
C ASN A 299 5.03 -5.99 -30.24
N GLU A 300 5.85 -6.31 -31.24
CA GLU A 300 5.43 -7.16 -32.39
C GLU A 300 4.85 -8.52 -31.95
N ASP A 301 5.36 -9.11 -30.87
CA ASP A 301 4.90 -10.39 -30.31
C ASP A 301 3.50 -10.29 -29.66
N ASP A 302 3.14 -9.13 -29.11
CA ASP A 302 1.88 -8.92 -28.39
C ASP A 302 0.78 -8.32 -29.29
N LYS A 303 1.14 -7.86 -30.49
CA LYS A 303 0.22 -7.23 -31.45
C LYS A 303 -0.97 -8.12 -31.81
N VAL A 304 -0.75 -9.43 -31.97
CA VAL A 304 -1.82 -10.40 -32.24
C VAL A 304 -2.79 -10.48 -31.06
N LEU A 305 -2.29 -10.49 -29.83
CA LEU A 305 -3.10 -10.54 -28.62
C LEU A 305 -3.97 -9.29 -28.49
N VAL A 306 -3.42 -8.10 -28.74
CA VAL A 306 -4.19 -6.84 -28.69
C VAL A 306 -5.27 -6.80 -29.75
N VAL A 307 -5.00 -7.28 -30.97
CA VAL A 307 -6.02 -7.39 -32.02
C VAL A 307 -7.16 -8.32 -31.57
N VAL A 308 -6.84 -9.47 -30.98
CA VAL A 308 -7.84 -10.41 -30.46
C VAL A 308 -8.66 -9.79 -29.32
N GLU A 309 -8.01 -9.12 -28.37
CA GLU A 309 -8.70 -8.42 -27.26
C GLU A 309 -9.61 -7.29 -27.77
N THR A 310 -9.14 -6.52 -28.76
CA THR A 310 -9.91 -5.43 -29.37
C THR A 310 -11.15 -5.97 -30.10
N ILE A 311 -11.00 -7.07 -30.87
CA ILE A 311 -12.13 -7.74 -31.53
C ILE A 311 -13.13 -8.23 -30.48
N ARG A 312 -12.66 -8.85 -29.40
CA ARG A 312 -13.50 -9.33 -28.29
C ARG A 312 -14.28 -8.17 -27.65
N ASP A 313 -13.61 -7.08 -27.30
CA ASP A 313 -14.22 -5.93 -26.63
C ASP A 313 -15.23 -5.21 -27.55
N ASN A 314 -14.90 -5.06 -28.84
CA ASN A 314 -15.82 -4.50 -29.85
C ASN A 314 -17.04 -5.39 -30.05
N THR A 315 -16.86 -6.72 -30.12
CA THR A 315 -17.96 -7.68 -30.26
C THR A 315 -18.89 -7.63 -29.05
N ARG A 316 -18.32 -7.52 -27.84
CA ARG A 316 -19.10 -7.35 -26.60
C ARG A 316 -19.89 -6.04 -26.60
N THR A 317 -19.26 -4.95 -27.03
CA THR A 317 -19.92 -3.64 -27.12
C THR A 317 -21.06 -3.65 -28.14
N LEU A 318 -20.84 -4.25 -29.32
CA LEU A 318 -21.87 -4.46 -30.34
C LEU A 318 -23.02 -5.32 -29.80
N PHE A 319 -22.72 -6.40 -29.09
CA PHE A 319 -23.73 -7.25 -28.48
C PHE A 319 -24.57 -6.49 -27.44
N ASN A 320 -23.93 -5.71 -26.57
CA ASN A 320 -24.62 -4.89 -25.58
C ASN A 320 -25.51 -3.83 -26.25
N LEU A 321 -25.00 -3.12 -27.26
CA LEU A 321 -25.79 -2.14 -28.01
C LEU A 321 -26.99 -2.80 -28.71
N TYR A 322 -26.79 -3.97 -29.30
CA TYR A 322 -27.88 -4.74 -29.92
C TYR A 322 -28.92 -5.20 -28.88
N HIS A 323 -28.46 -5.67 -27.72
CA HIS A 323 -29.32 -6.04 -26.60
C HIS A 323 -30.15 -4.83 -26.11
N ASP A 324 -29.50 -3.69 -25.89
CA ASP A 324 -30.15 -2.45 -25.45
C ASP A 324 -31.17 -1.94 -26.49
N LEU A 325 -30.87 -2.07 -27.79
CA LEU A 325 -31.80 -1.74 -28.88
C LEU A 325 -33.02 -2.68 -28.91
N ILE A 326 -32.82 -3.99 -28.73
CA ILE A 326 -33.93 -4.95 -28.61
C ILE A 326 -34.79 -4.60 -27.41
N ILE A 327 -34.18 -4.34 -26.25
CA ILE A 327 -34.93 -3.92 -25.06
C ILE A 327 -35.68 -2.63 -25.36
N ALA A 328 -35.04 -1.60 -25.93
CA ALA A 328 -35.71 -0.35 -26.26
C ALA A 328 -36.89 -0.54 -27.21
N GLN A 329 -36.74 -1.39 -28.24
CA GLN A 329 -37.77 -1.65 -29.25
C GLN A 329 -38.94 -2.48 -28.70
N TYR A 330 -38.67 -3.51 -27.90
CA TYR A 330 -39.68 -4.48 -27.45
C TYR A 330 -40.12 -4.30 -26.00
N SER A 331 -39.50 -3.40 -25.22
CA SER A 331 -39.88 -3.08 -23.83
C SER A 331 -41.29 -2.52 -23.67
N LYS A 332 -41.97 -2.14 -24.74
CA LYS A 332 -43.39 -1.72 -24.72
C LYS A 332 -44.33 -2.72 -25.41
N ASN A 333 -43.79 -3.78 -26.02
CA ASN A 333 -44.59 -4.80 -26.68
C ASN A 333 -45.20 -5.75 -25.64
N LYS A 334 -46.53 -5.76 -25.54
CA LYS A 334 -47.27 -6.55 -24.54
C LYS A 334 -47.11 -8.05 -24.74
N ASP A 335 -47.04 -8.53 -25.99
CA ASP A 335 -46.95 -9.95 -26.29
C ASP A 335 -45.57 -10.50 -25.95
N VAL A 336 -44.52 -9.73 -26.25
CA VAL A 336 -43.13 -10.07 -25.88
C VAL A 336 -42.95 -10.08 -24.36
N LYS A 337 -43.51 -9.09 -23.65
CA LYS A 337 -43.51 -9.07 -22.17
C LYS A 337 -44.22 -10.29 -21.58
N LYS A 338 -45.36 -10.67 -22.15
CA LYS A 338 -46.13 -11.82 -21.71
C LYS A 338 -45.35 -13.13 -21.93
N ALA A 339 -44.76 -13.30 -23.11
CA ALA A 339 -43.94 -14.48 -23.42
C ALA A 339 -42.68 -14.59 -22.54
N ILE A 340 -42.01 -13.47 -22.24
CA ILE A 340 -40.87 -13.46 -21.30
C ILE A 340 -41.33 -13.82 -19.89
N ALA A 341 -42.46 -13.28 -19.41
CA ALA A 341 -43.01 -13.60 -18.10
C ALA A 341 -43.34 -15.09 -17.97
N GLU A 342 -44.01 -15.67 -18.98
CA GLU A 342 -44.31 -17.11 -19.04
C GLU A 342 -43.03 -17.96 -19.07
N THR A 343 -41.99 -17.51 -19.77
CA THR A 343 -40.70 -18.22 -19.84
C THR A 343 -39.97 -18.18 -18.49
N ILE A 344 -39.95 -17.03 -17.81
CA ILE A 344 -39.35 -16.89 -16.48
C ILE A 344 -40.09 -17.79 -15.49
N GLU A 345 -41.43 -17.79 -15.51
CA GLU A 345 -42.24 -18.64 -14.64
C GLU A 345 -41.92 -20.13 -14.82
N ASN A 346 -41.81 -20.59 -16.07
CA ASN A 346 -41.41 -21.96 -16.38
C ASN A 346 -39.98 -22.29 -15.91
N LEU A 347 -39.02 -21.38 -16.07
CA LEU A 347 -37.64 -21.58 -15.62
C LEU A 347 -37.55 -21.59 -14.09
N THR A 348 -38.34 -20.76 -13.39
CA THR A 348 -38.43 -20.77 -11.93
C THR A 348 -39.09 -22.04 -11.41
N MET A 349 -40.11 -22.56 -12.09
CA MET A 349 -40.69 -23.87 -11.75
C MET A 349 -39.65 -24.99 -11.89
N LEU A 350 -38.89 -25.03 -12.99
CA LEU A 350 -37.81 -26.00 -13.19
C LEU A 350 -36.72 -25.88 -12.12
N GLN A 351 -36.32 -24.65 -11.75
CA GLN A 351 -35.34 -24.43 -10.68
C GLN A 351 -35.86 -24.96 -9.34
N ASN A 352 -37.11 -24.68 -8.99
CA ASN A 352 -37.72 -25.16 -7.74
C ASN A 352 -37.87 -26.69 -7.73
N GLU A 353 -38.15 -27.33 -8.86
CA GLU A 353 -38.16 -28.80 -8.99
C GLU A 353 -36.77 -29.40 -8.80
N MET A 354 -35.72 -28.71 -9.27
CA MET A 354 -34.33 -29.10 -9.07
C MET A 354 -33.84 -28.87 -7.63
N GLU A 355 -34.35 -27.86 -6.92
CA GLU A 355 -34.00 -27.55 -5.52
C GLU A 355 -34.84 -28.36 -4.51
N GLY A 356 -36.01 -28.86 -4.91
CA GLY A 356 -36.91 -29.70 -4.12
C GLY A 356 -36.72 -31.22 -4.31
N SER A 357 -35.75 -31.62 -5.13
CA SER A 357 -35.29 -33.02 -5.33
C SER A 357 -33.91 -33.21 -4.71
#